data_AF-A0A7S4T080-F1
#
_entry.id   AF-A0A7S4T080-F1
#
_cell.length_a   1.000
_cell.length_b   1.000
_cell.length_c   1.000
_cell.angle_alpha   90.00
_cell.angle_beta   90.00
_cell.angle_gamma   90.00
#
_symmetry.space_group_name_H-M   'P 1'
#
loop_
_entity.id
_entity.type
_entity.pdbx_description
1 polymer ?
#
loop_
_entity_poly.entity_id
_entity_poly.type
_entity_poly.pdbx_seq_one_letter_code
_entity_poly.pdbx_strand_id
1 'polypeptide(L)'
;SSSRPASIRKDQIHPSRPLPRIAKAAMDDEEEEARERARARRAAERALLELDRMPEPGTAPPRAPAEPPAAQPPPQARPEVEAAPTAPAPLATGPASAPRPAPDQRWPAPEGVQTSAASSAGVYRPPGWVTAGQAAGRGSPVVESEGVSLPMCGFSSDGTPLDQHLLAMAGLRLPTEESFGTFFRTWFEVEFFPNMSESLKRELVQRAKSKGFFSGLSSQVKKWAMANTDARLQSDAWCSYFEHHAPPRFKTFGCVRTASMNLGSQAAPCWVTFWGLPNAQGDHWVLPPWTSTAADIGAVVDELDGRGGMTALVAAAA
;
A
#
# COMPACT_ATOMS: atom_id res chain seq x y z
N SER A 1 34.12 -74.46 31.05
CA SER A 1 33.92 -73.18 31.76
C SER A 1 32.62 -72.56 31.28
N SER A 2 31.59 -72.63 32.13
CA SER A 2 30.18 -72.43 31.76
C SER A 2 29.75 -70.98 32.01
N SER A 3 29.23 -70.34 30.96
CA SER A 3 28.70 -68.97 30.94
C SER A 3 27.26 -68.96 31.49
N ARG A 4 26.99 -68.12 32.50
CA ARG A 4 25.63 -67.86 33.01
C ARG A 4 25.06 -66.59 32.37
N PRO A 5 23.79 -66.59 31.93
CA PRO A 5 23.14 -65.39 31.42
C PRO A 5 22.60 -64.50 32.55
N ALA A 6 22.68 -63.19 32.34
CA ALA A 6 22.20 -62.16 33.26
C ALA A 6 20.67 -62.06 33.24
N SER A 7 20.08 -62.02 34.44
CA SER A 7 18.64 -61.94 34.68
C SER A 7 18.17 -60.48 34.58
N ILE A 8 17.28 -60.20 33.62
CA ILE A 8 16.65 -58.89 33.41
C ILE A 8 15.42 -58.79 34.32
N ARG A 9 15.48 -57.88 35.30
CA ARG A 9 14.32 -57.54 36.15
C ARG A 9 13.30 -56.73 35.35
N LYS A 10 12.20 -57.36 34.95
CA LYS A 10 10.91 -56.72 34.72
C LYS A 10 10.33 -56.41 36.09
N ASP A 11 10.30 -55.15 36.51
CA ASP A 11 9.34 -54.60 37.49
C ASP A 11 9.72 -53.14 37.77
N GLN A 12 9.31 -52.25 36.89
CA GLN A 12 9.20 -50.81 37.17
C GLN A 12 8.19 -50.19 36.19
N ILE A 13 6.92 -50.53 36.38
CA ILE A 13 5.79 -49.84 35.75
C ILE A 13 5.42 -48.69 36.69
N HIS A 14 5.86 -47.47 36.36
CA HIS A 14 5.41 -46.27 37.03
C HIS A 14 3.93 -45.99 36.68
N PRO A 15 3.06 -45.70 37.67
CA PRO A 15 1.69 -45.32 37.40
C PRO A 15 1.65 -43.99 36.65
N SER A 16 0.91 -44.01 35.53
CA SER A 16 0.67 -42.89 34.62
C SER A 16 0.32 -41.60 35.37
N ARG A 17 1.13 -40.55 35.16
CA ARG A 17 0.81 -39.20 35.58
C ARG A 17 -0.50 -38.76 34.90
N PRO A 18 -1.50 -38.24 35.63
CA PRO A 18 -2.70 -37.68 35.02
C PRO A 18 -2.31 -36.50 34.13
N LEU A 19 -2.73 -36.55 32.86
CA LEU A 19 -2.52 -35.48 31.89
C LEU A 19 -3.18 -34.19 32.40
N PRO A 20 -2.53 -33.03 32.22
CA PRO A 20 -3.02 -31.76 32.72
C PRO A 20 -4.35 -31.38 32.05
N ARG A 21 -5.35 -31.03 32.87
CA ARG A 21 -6.70 -30.56 32.47
C ARG A 21 -6.72 -29.34 31.53
N ILE A 22 -5.56 -28.76 31.23
CA ILE A 22 -5.38 -27.56 30.40
C ILE A 22 -5.66 -27.85 28.91
N ALA A 23 -5.43 -29.09 28.45
CA ALA A 23 -5.66 -29.45 27.05
C ALA A 23 -7.13 -29.40 26.61
N LYS A 24 -8.08 -29.48 27.55
CA LYS A 24 -9.51 -29.48 27.22
C LYS A 24 -10.03 -28.09 26.89
N ALA A 25 -9.57 -27.06 27.63
CA ALA A 25 -10.01 -25.68 27.40
C ALA A 25 -9.56 -25.14 26.04
N ALA A 26 -8.33 -25.46 25.60
CA ALA A 26 -7.81 -25.00 24.31
C ALA A 26 -8.58 -25.57 23.10
N MET A 27 -9.08 -26.80 23.21
CA MET A 27 -9.90 -27.40 22.13
C MET A 27 -11.30 -26.79 22.04
N ASP A 28 -11.89 -26.40 23.17
CA ASP A 28 -13.22 -25.81 23.20
C ASP A 28 -13.20 -24.40 22.55
N ASP A 29 -12.13 -23.63 22.74
CA ASP A 29 -11.93 -22.30 22.13
C ASP A 29 -11.76 -22.39 20.59
N GLU A 30 -10.99 -23.37 20.09
CA GLU A 30 -10.81 -23.58 18.64
C GLU A 30 -12.12 -23.99 17.94
N GLU A 31 -12.96 -24.78 18.62
CA GLU A 31 -14.25 -25.19 18.06
C GLU A 31 -15.26 -24.01 18.01
N GLU A 32 -15.23 -23.12 18.99
CA GLU A 32 -16.06 -21.92 19.00
C GLU A 32 -15.66 -20.95 17.87
N GLU A 33 -14.36 -20.70 17.69
CA GLU A 33 -13.87 -19.84 16.60
C GLU A 33 -14.21 -20.43 15.22
N ALA A 34 -14.08 -21.74 15.05
CA ALA A 34 -14.44 -22.42 13.81
C ALA A 34 -15.95 -22.27 13.50
N ARG A 35 -16.81 -22.35 14.52
CA ARG A 35 -18.27 -22.13 14.38
C ARG A 35 -18.59 -20.68 14.02
N GLU A 36 -17.88 -19.72 14.60
CA GLU A 36 -18.07 -18.30 14.28
C GLU A 36 -17.66 -17.98 12.83
N ARG A 37 -16.50 -18.48 12.38
CA ARG A 37 -16.07 -18.36 10.98
C ARG A 37 -17.07 -18.98 10.01
N ALA A 38 -17.65 -20.13 10.35
CA ALA A 38 -18.68 -20.77 9.53
C ALA A 38 -19.99 -19.95 9.46
N ARG A 39 -20.38 -19.29 10.55
CA ARG A 39 -21.54 -18.37 10.57
C ARG A 39 -21.28 -17.12 9.72
N ALA A 40 -20.10 -16.51 9.85
CA ALA A 40 -19.70 -15.35 9.06
C ALA A 40 -19.69 -15.68 7.55
N ARG A 41 -19.19 -16.85 7.16
CA ARG A 41 -19.21 -17.30 5.76
C ARG A 41 -20.63 -17.47 5.21
N ARG A 42 -21.53 -18.09 5.97
CA ARG A 42 -22.95 -18.21 5.57
C ARG A 42 -23.66 -16.87 5.46
N ALA A 43 -23.32 -15.92 6.34
CA ALA A 43 -23.87 -14.56 6.27
C ALA A 43 -23.37 -13.83 5.01
N ALA A 44 -22.08 -13.97 4.66
CA ALA A 44 -21.51 -13.39 3.45
C ALA A 44 -22.12 -14.00 2.18
N GLU A 45 -22.29 -15.32 2.11
CA GLU A 45 -22.96 -15.99 0.98
C GLU A 45 -24.42 -15.51 0.82
N ARG A 46 -25.14 -15.32 1.94
CA ARG A 46 -26.50 -14.79 1.90
C ARG A 46 -26.55 -13.35 1.38
N ALA A 47 -25.61 -12.50 1.81
CA ALA A 47 -25.52 -11.12 1.33
C ALA A 47 -25.22 -11.05 -0.18
N LEU A 48 -24.40 -11.97 -0.70
CA LEU A 48 -24.12 -12.10 -2.14
C LEU A 48 -25.38 -12.48 -2.93
N LEU A 49 -26.15 -13.46 -2.45
CA LEU A 49 -27.42 -13.85 -3.07
C LEU A 49 -28.48 -12.73 -3.01
N GLU A 50 -28.45 -11.90 -1.97
CA GLU A 50 -29.34 -10.74 -1.85
C GLU A 50 -28.97 -9.63 -2.85
N LEU A 51 -27.68 -9.43 -3.10
CA LEU A 51 -27.19 -8.50 -4.12
C LEU A 51 -27.66 -8.89 -5.52
N ASP A 52 -27.60 -10.18 -5.85
CA ASP A 52 -28.05 -10.72 -7.15
C ASP A 52 -29.57 -10.62 -7.34
N ARG A 53 -30.31 -10.53 -6.22
CA ARG A 53 -31.76 -10.37 -6.21
C ARG A 53 -32.22 -8.92 -6.26
N MET A 54 -31.31 -7.96 -6.13
CA MET A 54 -31.66 -6.55 -6.25
C MET A 54 -31.91 -6.20 -7.72
N PRO A 55 -33.03 -5.53 -8.04
CA PRO A 55 -33.32 -5.12 -9.40
C PRO A 55 -32.25 -4.14 -9.89
N GLU A 56 -31.67 -4.44 -11.06
CA GLU A 56 -30.73 -3.56 -11.78
C GLU A 56 -31.26 -2.12 -11.81
N PRO A 57 -30.52 -1.14 -11.25
CA PRO A 57 -30.94 0.26 -11.24
C PRO A 57 -30.84 0.81 -12.67
N GLY A 58 -31.92 0.66 -13.44
CA GLY A 58 -31.96 1.13 -14.83
C GLY A 58 -33.08 0.53 -15.69
N THR A 59 -33.68 -0.58 -15.26
CA THR A 59 -34.83 -1.13 -15.99
C THR A 59 -36.09 -0.36 -15.61
N ALA A 60 -36.31 0.77 -16.29
CA ALA A 60 -37.58 1.47 -16.23
C ALA A 60 -38.71 0.46 -16.52
N PRO A 61 -39.79 0.44 -15.71
CA PRO A 61 -40.89 -0.49 -15.92
C PRO A 61 -41.43 -0.32 -17.35
N PRO A 62 -41.81 -1.42 -18.03
CA PRO A 62 -42.35 -1.36 -19.38
C PRO A 62 -43.53 -0.39 -19.38
N ARG A 63 -43.38 0.68 -20.16
CA ARG A 63 -44.39 1.71 -20.35
C ARG A 63 -45.67 1.01 -20.81
N ALA A 64 -46.75 1.11 -20.04
CA ALA A 64 -48.04 0.55 -20.40
C ALA A 64 -48.42 0.99 -21.83
N PRO A 65 -49.04 0.10 -22.63
CA PRO A 65 -49.45 0.44 -23.99
C PRO A 65 -50.33 1.68 -23.96
N ALA A 66 -49.89 2.71 -24.69
CA ALA A 66 -50.58 3.98 -24.80
C ALA A 66 -52.00 3.75 -25.34
N GLU A 67 -53.00 4.22 -24.60
CA GLU A 67 -54.37 4.38 -25.08
C GLU A 67 -54.35 5.20 -26.39
N PRO A 68 -55.15 4.80 -27.40
CA PRO A 68 -55.19 5.50 -28.68
C PRO A 68 -55.64 6.96 -28.48
N PRO A 69 -54.99 7.92 -29.15
CA PRO A 69 -55.32 9.33 -29.02
C PRO A 69 -56.73 9.60 -29.54
N ALA A 70 -57.58 10.16 -28.68
CA ALA A 70 -58.83 10.77 -29.09
C ALA A 70 -58.56 11.87 -30.13
N ALA A 71 -59.33 11.84 -31.21
CA ALA A 71 -59.22 12.71 -32.37
C ALA A 71 -59.08 14.20 -31.98
N GLN A 72 -57.96 14.81 -32.38
CA GLN A 72 -57.81 16.27 -32.37
C GLN A 72 -58.62 16.89 -33.52
N PRO A 73 -59.34 18.00 -33.27
CA PRO A 73 -60.01 18.76 -34.32
C PRO A 73 -58.99 19.51 -35.21
N PRO A 74 -59.38 19.84 -36.46
CA PRO A 74 -58.46 20.32 -37.49
C PRO A 74 -57.86 21.71 -37.19
N PRO A 75 -56.61 21.96 -37.61
CA PRO A 75 -55.93 23.22 -37.38
C PRO A 75 -56.50 24.35 -38.24
N GLN A 76 -56.83 25.48 -37.59
CA GLN A 76 -57.15 26.73 -38.26
C GLN A 76 -55.87 27.36 -38.84
N ALA A 77 -55.93 27.68 -40.13
CA ALA A 77 -54.92 28.43 -40.86
C ALA A 77 -54.81 29.87 -40.37
N ARG A 78 -53.59 30.40 -40.29
CA ARG A 78 -53.26 31.84 -40.32
C ARG A 78 -51.73 32.04 -40.53
N PRO A 79 -51.30 33.22 -41.00
CA PRO A 79 -50.69 33.35 -42.33
C PRO A 79 -49.20 33.67 -42.31
N GLU A 80 -48.62 33.59 -43.51
CA GLU A 80 -47.29 34.05 -43.91
C GLU A 80 -46.88 35.38 -43.27
N VAL A 81 -45.66 35.42 -42.75
CA VAL A 81 -44.89 36.66 -42.66
C VAL A 81 -43.55 36.46 -43.35
N GLU A 82 -43.30 37.46 -44.18
CA GLU A 82 -42.33 37.64 -45.25
C GLU A 82 -40.87 37.77 -44.77
N ALA A 83 -39.98 37.61 -45.73
CA ALA A 83 -38.55 37.41 -45.60
C ALA A 83 -37.70 38.68 -45.35
N ALA A 84 -36.39 38.41 -45.17
CA ALA A 84 -35.21 39.22 -45.51
C ALA A 84 -34.36 39.73 -44.31
N PRO A 85 -33.09 40.13 -44.52
CA PRO A 85 -32.01 39.30 -45.08
C PRO A 85 -30.67 39.40 -44.32
N THR A 86 -29.79 38.47 -44.67
CA THR A 86 -28.32 38.45 -44.70
C THR A 86 -27.56 39.76 -44.41
N ALA A 87 -26.56 39.69 -43.52
CA ALA A 87 -25.44 40.63 -43.46
C ALA A 87 -24.09 39.91 -43.25
N PRO A 88 -22.98 40.42 -43.81
CA PRO A 88 -21.76 39.67 -44.07
C PRO A 88 -20.62 39.89 -43.07
N ALA A 89 -19.65 38.98 -43.08
CA ALA A 89 -18.33 39.14 -42.49
C ALA A 89 -17.42 40.09 -43.32
N PRO A 90 -16.42 40.70 -42.69
CA PRO A 90 -15.09 40.90 -43.29
C PRO A 90 -13.97 40.41 -42.34
N LEU A 91 -13.03 39.56 -42.79
CA LEU A 91 -11.80 39.80 -43.56
C LEU A 91 -10.62 40.38 -42.75
N ALA A 92 -9.49 39.70 -42.95
CA ALA A 92 -8.20 39.76 -42.28
C ALA A 92 -7.38 41.04 -42.47
N THR A 93 -6.44 41.30 -41.55
CA THR A 93 -5.08 41.90 -41.70
C THR A 93 -4.52 42.13 -40.29
N GLY A 94 -3.27 41.90 -39.91
CA GLY A 94 -2.03 41.50 -40.57
C GLY A 94 -0.95 41.23 -39.50
N PRO A 95 0.29 40.88 -39.90
CA PRO A 95 1.38 40.47 -39.01
C PRO A 95 2.23 41.68 -38.56
N ALA A 96 2.71 41.67 -37.31
CA ALA A 96 3.70 42.62 -36.83
C ALA A 96 4.90 41.88 -36.21
N SER A 97 6.04 42.11 -36.85
CA SER A 97 7.38 41.64 -36.48
C SER A 97 8.07 42.61 -35.50
N ALA A 98 8.99 42.03 -34.72
CA ALA A 98 10.24 42.61 -34.17
C ALA A 98 10.17 43.49 -32.89
N PRO A 99 11.25 43.59 -32.07
CA PRO A 99 12.64 43.21 -32.38
C PRO A 99 13.37 42.31 -31.35
N ARG A 100 14.40 41.61 -31.87
CA ARG A 100 15.58 41.11 -31.17
C ARG A 100 16.30 42.25 -30.42
N PRO A 101 17.04 41.91 -29.37
CA PRO A 101 18.44 42.33 -29.30
C PRO A 101 19.39 41.13 -29.34
N ALA A 102 20.52 41.32 -30.04
CA ALA A 102 21.65 40.40 -30.12
C ALA A 102 22.80 40.92 -29.20
N PRO A 103 24.04 40.40 -29.29
CA PRO A 103 24.67 39.54 -28.29
C PRO A 103 25.87 40.21 -27.57
N ASP A 104 26.30 39.67 -26.42
CA ASP A 104 27.70 39.47 -26.02
C ASP A 104 27.84 39.37 -24.49
N GLN A 105 28.20 38.18 -24.00
CA GLN A 105 29.46 38.02 -23.26
C GLN A 105 29.73 36.52 -23.02
N ARG A 106 30.80 36.04 -23.66
CA ARG A 106 31.49 34.78 -23.38
C ARG A 106 32.34 34.93 -22.12
N TRP A 107 32.30 33.92 -21.25
CA TRP A 107 33.45 33.37 -20.53
C TRP A 107 33.12 31.90 -20.16
N PRO A 108 34.11 31.03 -19.94
CA PRO A 108 34.04 29.61 -20.27
C PRO A 108 33.65 28.78 -19.05
N ALA A 109 32.92 27.71 -19.30
CA ALA A 109 32.82 26.58 -18.39
C ALA A 109 34.19 25.88 -18.24
N PRO A 110 34.36 25.13 -17.16
CA PRO A 110 34.72 23.73 -17.34
C PRO A 110 33.58 22.81 -16.87
N GLU A 111 33.08 22.06 -17.84
CA GLU A 111 32.74 20.65 -17.83
C GLU A 111 32.07 20.01 -16.60
N GLY A 112 30.84 19.52 -16.84
CA GLY A 112 30.38 18.25 -16.28
C GLY A 112 29.17 18.35 -15.34
N VAL A 113 27.97 18.16 -15.91
CA VAL A 113 26.92 17.22 -15.49
C VAL A 113 25.62 17.62 -16.21
N GLN A 114 25.15 16.75 -17.10
CA GLN A 114 23.85 16.86 -17.74
C GLN A 114 22.75 16.60 -16.71
N THR A 115 21.94 17.61 -16.40
CA THR A 115 20.59 17.40 -15.84
C THR A 115 19.57 17.70 -16.93
N SER A 116 18.89 16.64 -17.37
CA SER A 116 17.74 16.72 -18.27
C SER A 116 16.65 17.58 -17.63
N ALA A 117 16.25 18.64 -18.32
CA ALA A 117 15.12 19.48 -17.96
C ALA A 117 13.81 18.69 -18.11
N ALA A 118 13.19 18.37 -16.98
CA ALA A 118 11.82 17.86 -16.95
C ALA A 118 10.84 19.03 -17.04
N SER A 119 9.90 18.86 -17.96
CA SER A 119 8.76 19.73 -18.26
C SER A 119 8.01 20.17 -16.99
N SER A 120 7.70 21.46 -16.89
CA SER A 120 6.93 22.05 -15.80
C SER A 120 5.46 21.61 -15.86
N ALA A 121 5.17 20.41 -15.35
CA ALA A 121 3.83 20.01 -14.97
C ALA A 121 3.46 20.70 -13.66
N GLY A 122 2.26 21.27 -13.58
CA GLY A 122 1.78 22.06 -12.45
C GLY A 122 1.98 21.34 -11.12
N VAL A 123 2.70 21.99 -10.21
CA VAL A 123 2.87 21.55 -8.82
C VAL A 123 1.49 21.46 -8.17
N TYR A 124 1.01 20.23 -7.98
CA TYR A 124 -0.15 19.96 -7.13
C TYR A 124 0.23 20.33 -5.69
N ARG A 125 -0.33 21.43 -5.19
CA ARG A 125 -0.33 21.73 -3.75
C ARG A 125 -1.53 20.99 -3.16
N PRO A 126 -1.33 19.94 -2.33
CA PRO A 126 -2.45 19.31 -1.65
C PRO A 126 -3.18 20.35 -0.78
N PRO A 127 -4.51 20.28 -0.64
CA PRO A 127 -5.23 21.07 0.34
C PRO A 127 -4.62 20.81 1.72
N GLY A 128 -4.29 21.86 2.46
CA GLY A 128 -3.66 21.77 3.78
C GLY A 128 -4.59 21.09 4.77
N TRP A 129 -4.51 19.77 4.86
CA TRP A 129 -5.08 19.03 5.96
C TRP A 129 -4.06 19.21 7.06
N VAL A 130 -4.47 19.98 8.07
CA VAL A 130 -3.70 20.21 9.29
C VAL A 130 -3.38 18.84 9.88
N THR A 131 -2.21 18.31 9.54
CA THR A 131 -1.56 17.28 10.32
C THR A 131 -1.28 17.96 11.66
N ALA A 132 -2.11 17.67 12.66
CA ALA A 132 -1.86 18.04 14.03
C ALA A 132 -0.50 17.42 14.42
N GLY A 133 0.56 18.23 14.34
CA GLY A 133 1.93 17.78 14.58
C GLY A 133 3.02 18.49 13.77
N GLN A 134 2.70 19.25 12.72
CA GLN A 134 3.73 19.99 11.98
C GLN A 134 3.91 21.40 12.53
N ALA A 135 4.52 21.49 13.71
CA ALA A 135 5.17 22.72 14.13
C ALA A 135 6.25 23.03 13.07
N ALA A 136 6.11 24.19 12.43
CA ALA A 136 7.04 24.71 11.44
C ALA A 136 8.39 25.02 12.10
N GLY A 137 9.19 23.98 12.32
CA GLY A 137 10.61 24.10 12.60
C GLY A 137 11.33 24.42 11.29
N ARG A 138 11.79 25.66 11.15
CA ARG A 138 12.85 26.02 10.19
C ARG A 138 13.96 24.97 10.29
N GLY A 139 14.38 24.47 9.13
CA GLY A 139 15.36 23.40 8.99
C GLY A 139 16.51 23.48 9.99
N SER A 140 16.41 22.64 11.01
CA SER A 140 17.60 22.12 11.65
C SER A 140 18.13 21.05 10.70
N PRO A 141 19.42 21.06 10.32
CA PRO A 141 19.98 19.94 9.57
C PRO A 141 19.64 18.67 10.35
N VAL A 142 19.06 17.69 9.68
CA VAL A 142 19.01 16.33 10.18
C VAL A 142 20.47 15.95 10.40
N VAL A 143 20.92 16.11 11.63
CA VAL A 143 22.15 15.48 12.09
C VAL A 143 21.80 14.01 12.01
N GLU A 144 22.25 13.35 10.94
CA GLU A 144 22.51 11.92 11.02
C GLU A 144 23.44 11.78 12.21
N SER A 145 22.86 11.48 13.38
CA SER A 145 23.66 11.06 14.52
C SER A 145 24.35 9.80 14.03
N GLU A 146 25.59 9.96 13.58
CA GLU A 146 26.57 8.91 13.53
C GLU A 146 26.46 8.21 14.89
N GLY A 147 25.82 7.05 14.88
CA GLY A 147 25.57 6.30 16.09
C GLY A 147 26.89 6.15 16.80
N VAL A 148 26.89 6.32 18.12
CA VAL A 148 28.07 6.08 18.95
C VAL A 148 28.53 4.65 18.66
N SER A 149 29.54 4.51 17.80
CA SER A 149 30.20 3.24 17.57
C SER A 149 31.04 3.04 18.82
N LEU A 150 30.53 2.25 19.75
CA LEU A 150 31.36 1.73 20.83
C LEU A 150 32.27 0.71 20.15
N PRO A 151 33.59 0.94 20.01
CA PRO A 151 34.49 -0.11 19.60
C PRO A 151 34.49 -1.14 20.73
N MET A 152 33.65 -2.17 20.58
CA MET A 152 33.77 -3.39 21.36
C MET A 152 35.15 -3.94 21.05
N CYS A 153 36.07 -3.75 21.99
CA CYS A 153 37.49 -4.07 21.84
C CYS A 153 37.65 -5.58 21.65
N GLY A 154 37.74 -6.02 20.39
CA GLY A 154 37.93 -7.41 20.01
C GLY A 154 38.11 -7.52 18.50
N PHE A 155 39.31 -7.18 18.02
CA PHE A 155 39.68 -7.28 16.60
C PHE A 155 39.60 -8.73 16.10
N SER A 156 38.62 -9.03 15.25
CA SER A 156 38.72 -10.10 14.27
C SER A 156 39.16 -9.47 12.94
N SER A 157 40.37 -9.81 12.50
CA SER A 157 41.00 -9.30 11.27
C SER A 157 40.35 -9.78 9.97
N ASP A 158 39.37 -10.68 10.06
CA ASP A 158 38.94 -11.51 8.93
C ASP A 158 37.60 -11.07 8.34
N GLY A 159 37.13 -9.85 8.67
CA GLY A 159 35.88 -9.30 8.14
C GLY A 159 34.60 -10.02 8.59
N THR A 160 34.73 -11.09 9.38
CA THR A 160 33.61 -11.72 10.07
C THR A 160 33.32 -10.92 11.34
N PRO A 161 32.10 -10.36 11.49
CA PRO A 161 31.76 -9.60 12.69
C PRO A 161 31.80 -10.54 13.90
N LEU A 162 32.71 -10.27 14.84
CA LEU A 162 32.91 -10.98 16.12
C LEU A 162 31.58 -11.27 16.83
N ASP A 163 30.63 -10.36 16.67
CA ASP A 163 29.27 -10.36 17.14
C ASP A 163 28.59 -11.73 16.86
N GLN A 164 28.71 -12.26 15.64
CA GLN A 164 28.07 -13.52 15.25
C GLN A 164 28.60 -14.72 16.01
N HIS A 165 29.89 -14.74 16.35
CA HIS A 165 30.49 -15.84 17.12
C HIS A 165 30.06 -15.80 18.59
N LEU A 166 29.99 -14.62 19.21
CA LEU A 166 29.51 -14.49 20.59
C LEU A 166 28.05 -14.92 20.73
N LEU A 167 27.21 -14.52 19.78
CA LEU A 167 25.82 -14.96 19.68
C LEU A 167 25.71 -16.47 19.49
N ALA A 168 26.49 -17.04 18.57
CA ALA A 168 26.50 -18.47 18.33
C ALA A 168 26.95 -19.26 19.57
N MET A 169 27.95 -18.78 20.32
CA MET A 169 28.36 -19.39 21.58
C MET A 169 27.27 -19.32 22.65
N ALA A 170 26.45 -18.27 22.65
CA ALA A 170 25.27 -18.15 23.50
C ALA A 170 24.07 -18.99 23.01
N GLY A 171 24.21 -19.72 21.89
CA GLY A 171 23.12 -20.47 21.25
C GLY A 171 22.04 -19.58 20.63
N LEU A 172 22.33 -18.28 20.43
CA LEU A 172 21.41 -17.32 19.85
C LEU A 172 21.72 -17.15 18.35
N ARG A 173 20.69 -17.19 17.52
CA ARG A 173 20.79 -16.93 16.08
C ARG A 173 20.25 -15.54 15.79
N LEU A 174 20.98 -14.75 15.00
CA LEU A 174 20.49 -13.47 14.52
C LEU A 174 19.28 -13.67 13.59
N PRO A 175 18.28 -12.78 13.64
CA PRO A 175 17.17 -12.79 12.71
C PRO A 175 17.63 -12.77 11.25
N THR A 176 17.05 -13.64 10.42
CA THR A 176 17.38 -13.72 8.99
C THR A 176 16.53 -12.74 8.16
N GLU A 177 16.96 -12.46 6.93
CA GLU A 177 16.18 -11.62 5.99
C GLU A 177 14.89 -12.32 5.55
N GLU A 178 14.92 -13.65 5.42
CA GLU A 178 13.75 -14.47 5.12
C GLU A 178 12.70 -14.37 6.22
N SER A 179 13.11 -14.46 7.49
CA SER A 179 12.20 -14.32 8.62
C SER A 179 11.54 -12.93 8.68
N PHE A 180 12.27 -11.90 8.25
CA PHE A 180 11.72 -10.55 8.11
C PHE A 180 10.66 -10.51 7.02
N GLY A 181 10.91 -11.11 5.86
CA GLY A 181 9.93 -11.14 4.75
C GLY A 181 8.60 -11.79 5.17
N THR A 182 8.66 -12.93 5.87
CA THR A 182 7.44 -13.57 6.40
C THR A 182 6.72 -12.68 7.40
N PHE A 183 7.44 -12.12 8.38
CA PHE A 183 6.87 -11.21 9.37
C PHE A 183 6.25 -9.97 8.71
N PHE A 184 6.98 -9.32 7.80
CA PHE A 184 6.58 -8.09 7.16
C PHE A 184 5.28 -8.27 6.38
N ARG A 185 5.16 -9.36 5.62
CA ARG A 185 3.92 -9.70 4.89
C ARG A 185 2.72 -9.86 5.82
N THR A 186 2.87 -10.62 6.90
CA THR A 186 1.79 -10.81 7.88
C THR A 186 1.43 -9.50 8.57
N TRP A 187 2.41 -8.72 9.02
CA TRP A 187 2.20 -7.41 9.63
C TRP A 187 1.53 -6.44 8.65
N PHE A 188 1.96 -6.44 7.40
CA PHE A 188 1.43 -5.58 6.36
C PHE A 188 -0.04 -5.90 6.10
N GLU A 189 -0.40 -7.18 5.92
CA GLU A 189 -1.79 -7.63 5.71
C GLU A 189 -2.69 -7.28 6.90
N VAL A 190 -2.24 -7.56 8.13
CA VAL A 190 -3.08 -7.48 9.33
C VAL A 190 -3.19 -6.06 9.90
N GLU A 191 -2.10 -5.29 9.91
CA GLU A 191 -2.05 -4.00 10.60
C GLU A 191 -1.99 -2.80 9.65
N PHE A 192 -1.12 -2.83 8.65
CA PHE A 192 -0.84 -1.66 7.81
C PHE A 192 -1.89 -1.48 6.71
N PHE A 193 -2.17 -2.55 5.96
CA PHE A 193 -3.03 -2.53 4.78
C PHE A 193 -4.47 -2.05 5.07
N PRO A 194 -5.14 -2.44 6.17
CA PRO A 194 -6.49 -1.94 6.45
C PRO A 194 -6.54 -0.42 6.54
N ASN A 195 -5.60 0.19 7.28
CA ASN A 195 -5.49 1.64 7.45
C ASN A 195 -5.10 2.35 6.14
N MET A 196 -4.16 1.78 5.40
CA MET A 196 -3.74 2.28 4.09
C MET A 196 -4.90 2.24 3.09
N SER A 197 -5.65 1.14 3.03
CA SER A 197 -6.75 0.94 2.10
C SER A 197 -7.91 1.91 2.36
N GLU A 198 -8.19 2.22 3.63
CA GLU A 198 -9.19 3.23 3.98
C GLU A 198 -8.74 4.63 3.55
N SER A 199 -7.49 4.97 3.81
CA SER A 199 -6.88 6.25 3.40
C SER A 199 -6.86 6.38 1.88
N LEU A 200 -6.55 5.31 1.16
CA LEU A 200 -6.59 5.22 -0.30
C LEU A 200 -8.01 5.48 -0.83
N LYS A 201 -9.04 4.84 -0.25
CA LYS A 201 -10.44 5.07 -0.63
C LYS A 201 -10.85 6.52 -0.45
N ARG A 202 -10.49 7.14 0.69
CA ARG A 202 -10.79 8.55 0.97
C ARG A 202 -10.13 9.47 -0.04
N GLU A 203 -8.85 9.26 -0.32
CA GLU A 203 -8.08 10.05 -1.30
C GLU A 203 -8.66 9.93 -2.71
N LEU A 204 -9.04 8.73 -3.14
CA LEU A 204 -9.66 8.51 -4.45
C LEU A 204 -11.02 9.23 -4.59
N VAL A 205 -11.85 9.19 -3.54
CA VAL A 205 -13.12 9.94 -3.49
C VAL A 205 -12.87 11.45 -3.53
N GLN A 206 -11.87 11.94 -2.82
CA GLN A 206 -11.50 13.36 -2.81
C GLN A 206 -11.00 13.83 -4.18
N ARG A 207 -10.17 13.02 -4.86
CA ARG A 207 -9.71 13.28 -6.23
C ARG A 207 -10.87 13.30 -7.22
N ALA A 208 -11.81 12.37 -7.09
CA ALA A 208 -13.01 12.33 -7.92
C ALA A 208 -13.87 13.60 -7.77
N LYS A 209 -14.00 14.13 -6.55
CA LYS A 209 -14.73 15.39 -6.28
C LYS A 209 -14.00 16.62 -6.80
N SER A 210 -12.68 16.70 -6.58
CA SER A 210 -11.90 17.91 -6.87
C SER A 210 -11.71 18.19 -8.37
N LYS A 211 -11.66 17.15 -9.22
CA LYS A 211 -11.37 17.33 -10.65
C LYS A 211 -12.58 17.37 -11.58
N GLY A 212 -13.82 17.45 -11.06
CA GLY A 212 -15.04 17.80 -11.79
C GLY A 212 -15.52 16.88 -12.94
N PHE A 213 -14.67 16.08 -13.59
CA PHE A 213 -15.04 15.38 -14.83
C PHE A 213 -14.12 14.17 -15.18
N PHE A 214 -13.40 13.56 -14.23
CA PHE A 214 -12.61 12.34 -14.50
C PHE A 214 -13.45 11.06 -14.41
N SER A 215 -14.51 10.98 -15.23
CA SER A 215 -15.26 9.74 -15.48
C SER A 215 -14.32 8.57 -15.85
N GLY A 216 -13.24 8.84 -16.59
CA GLY A 216 -12.26 7.83 -17.05
C GLY A 216 -11.50 7.11 -15.93
N LEU A 217 -10.92 7.83 -14.96
CA LEU A 217 -10.13 7.23 -13.86
C LEU A 217 -11.04 6.49 -12.87
N SER A 218 -12.21 7.07 -12.58
CA SER A 218 -13.18 6.40 -11.70
C SER A 218 -13.63 5.05 -12.26
N SER A 219 -13.70 4.90 -13.59
CA SER A 219 -14.03 3.62 -14.24
C SER A 219 -12.91 2.58 -14.08
N GLN A 220 -11.64 2.98 -14.10
CA GLN A 220 -10.50 2.08 -13.89
C GLN A 220 -10.37 1.68 -12.42
N VAL A 221 -10.55 2.63 -11.50
CA VAL A 221 -10.56 2.37 -10.06
C VAL A 221 -11.75 1.51 -9.67
N LYS A 222 -12.94 1.78 -10.21
CA LYS A 222 -14.13 0.95 -9.99
C LYS A 222 -13.93 -0.45 -10.57
N LYS A 223 -13.38 -0.58 -11.78
CA LYS A 223 -13.04 -1.89 -12.35
C LYS A 223 -11.99 -2.61 -11.52
N TRP A 224 -10.96 -1.93 -11.02
CA TRP A 224 -9.93 -2.53 -10.18
C TRP A 224 -10.50 -2.96 -8.82
N ALA A 225 -11.28 -2.10 -8.17
CA ALA A 225 -11.95 -2.38 -6.90
C ALA A 225 -13.01 -3.49 -7.02
N MET A 226 -13.68 -3.61 -8.18
CA MET A 226 -14.62 -4.70 -8.43
C MET A 226 -13.95 -5.99 -8.94
N ALA A 227 -12.82 -5.90 -9.65
CA ALA A 227 -12.09 -7.06 -10.15
C ALA A 227 -11.20 -7.70 -9.06
N ASN A 228 -10.74 -6.91 -8.10
CA ASN A 228 -9.96 -7.37 -6.94
C ASN A 228 -10.81 -7.26 -5.66
N THR A 229 -11.98 -7.90 -5.63
CA THR A 229 -12.85 -7.92 -4.44
C THR A 229 -12.20 -8.58 -3.22
N ASP A 230 -11.10 -9.32 -3.40
CA ASP A 230 -10.34 -9.90 -2.29
C ASP A 230 -9.33 -8.90 -1.72
N ALA A 231 -9.55 -8.51 -0.46
CA ALA A 231 -8.64 -7.64 0.29
C ALA A 231 -7.24 -8.25 0.42
N ARG A 232 -7.13 -9.59 0.47
CA ARG A 232 -5.85 -10.28 0.60
C ARG A 232 -5.00 -10.11 -0.65
N LEU A 233 -5.61 -10.30 -1.83
CA LEU A 233 -4.94 -10.09 -3.11
C LEU A 233 -4.46 -8.65 -3.28
N GLN A 234 -5.27 -7.67 -2.86
CA GLN A 234 -4.85 -6.28 -2.86
C GLN A 234 -3.66 -6.06 -1.91
N SER A 235 -3.71 -6.63 -0.71
CA SER A 235 -2.62 -6.52 0.26
C SER A 235 -1.31 -7.12 -0.26
N ASP A 236 -1.36 -8.27 -0.93
CA ASP A 236 -0.20 -8.93 -1.52
C ASP A 236 0.42 -8.10 -2.64
N ALA A 237 -0.42 -7.50 -3.49
CA ALA A 237 0.04 -6.66 -4.59
C ALA A 237 0.71 -5.38 -4.09
N TRP A 238 0.15 -4.74 -3.06
CA TRP A 238 0.75 -3.58 -2.41
C TRP A 238 2.03 -3.94 -1.64
N CYS A 239 2.04 -5.07 -0.94
CA CYS A 239 3.22 -5.56 -0.23
C CYS A 239 4.38 -5.79 -1.21
N SER A 240 4.11 -6.49 -2.31
CA SER A 240 5.08 -6.74 -3.40
C SER A 240 5.58 -5.43 -4.02
N TYR A 241 4.71 -4.43 -4.21
CA TYR A 241 5.10 -3.10 -4.68
C TYR A 241 6.13 -2.45 -3.76
N PHE A 242 5.90 -2.43 -2.44
CA PHE A 242 6.85 -1.84 -1.49
C PHE A 242 8.16 -2.63 -1.42
N GLU A 243 8.12 -3.95 -1.42
CA GLU A 243 9.33 -4.78 -1.41
C GLU A 243 10.23 -4.52 -2.65
N HIS A 244 9.63 -4.34 -3.83
CA HIS A 244 10.38 -4.08 -5.07
C HIS A 244 10.92 -2.65 -5.16
N HIS A 245 10.13 -1.66 -4.77
CA HIS A 245 10.50 -0.25 -4.96
C HIS A 245 11.23 0.38 -3.78
N ALA A 246 11.08 -0.21 -2.60
CA ALA A 246 11.70 0.24 -1.37
C ALA A 246 12.19 -0.98 -0.56
N PRO A 247 13.16 -1.76 -1.08
CA PRO A 247 13.63 -2.97 -0.41
C PRO A 247 14.14 -2.67 1.00
N PRO A 248 13.94 -3.60 1.96
CA PRO A 248 14.35 -3.40 3.34
C PRO A 248 15.87 -3.25 3.46
N ARG A 249 16.29 -2.28 4.26
CA ARG A 249 17.70 -2.05 4.59
C ARG A 249 18.00 -2.64 5.96
N PHE A 250 18.84 -3.66 5.99
CA PHE A 250 19.21 -4.32 7.23
C PHE A 250 20.43 -3.66 7.88
N LYS A 251 20.39 -3.51 9.21
CA LYS A 251 21.54 -3.14 10.05
C LYS A 251 21.58 -4.06 11.27
N THR A 252 22.77 -4.33 11.78
CA THR A 252 22.96 -5.21 12.95
C THR A 252 23.68 -4.42 14.04
N PHE A 253 23.16 -4.51 15.26
CA PHE A 253 23.67 -3.85 16.46
C PHE A 253 23.79 -4.89 17.58
N GLY A 254 24.96 -5.52 17.69
CA GLY A 254 25.18 -6.62 18.63
C GLY A 254 24.21 -7.78 18.36
N CYS A 255 23.32 -8.06 19.32
CA CYS A 255 22.30 -9.10 19.20
C CYS A 255 21.03 -8.67 18.46
N VAL A 256 20.86 -7.40 18.16
CA VAL A 256 19.65 -6.87 17.54
C VAL A 256 19.88 -6.67 16.05
N ARG A 257 18.92 -7.06 15.22
CA ARG A 257 18.91 -6.71 13.79
C ARG A 257 17.77 -5.75 13.52
N THR A 258 17.98 -4.69 12.78
CA THR A 258 16.91 -3.79 12.35
C THR A 258 16.69 -3.92 10.85
N ALA A 259 15.44 -3.79 10.41
CA ALA A 259 15.07 -3.69 9.01
C ALA A 259 14.32 -2.38 8.79
N SER A 260 14.87 -1.47 7.99
CA SER A 260 14.24 -0.18 7.69
C SER A 260 13.70 -0.18 6.27
N MET A 261 12.43 0.16 6.10
CA MET A 261 11.75 0.15 4.80
C MET A 261 10.97 1.45 4.58
N ASN A 262 10.94 1.97 3.36
CA ASN A 262 10.16 3.16 3.02
C ASN A 262 8.75 2.73 2.59
N LEU A 263 7.73 3.08 3.37
CA LEU A 263 6.31 2.86 3.06
C LEU A 263 5.63 4.08 2.43
N GLY A 264 6.38 5.17 2.23
CA GLY A 264 5.92 6.38 1.54
C GLY A 264 6.39 6.44 0.09
N SER A 265 6.12 7.57 -0.57
CA SER A 265 6.68 7.85 -1.89
C SER A 265 8.11 8.37 -1.80
N GLN A 266 8.79 8.54 -2.93
CA GLN A 266 10.08 9.21 -3.02
C GLN A 266 9.96 10.71 -2.68
N ALA A 267 8.83 11.33 -3.02
CA ALA A 267 8.58 12.74 -2.72
C ALA A 267 8.21 12.99 -1.25
N ALA A 268 7.57 12.00 -0.60
CA ALA A 268 7.17 12.03 0.80
C ALA A 268 7.53 10.69 1.48
N PRO A 269 8.81 10.47 1.81
CA PRO A 269 9.25 9.20 2.39
C PRO A 269 8.70 8.99 3.80
N CYS A 270 8.30 7.76 4.09
CA CYS A 270 7.85 7.30 5.40
C CYS A 270 8.67 6.06 5.79
N TRP A 271 9.81 6.29 6.44
CA TRP A 271 10.70 5.22 6.87
C TRP A 271 10.19 4.54 8.13
N VAL A 272 9.93 3.24 8.04
CA VAL A 272 9.49 2.38 9.14
C VAL A 272 10.64 1.43 9.49
N THR A 273 10.98 1.33 10.77
CA THR A 273 12.08 0.47 11.24
C THR A 273 11.56 -0.61 12.18
N PHE A 274 11.75 -1.85 11.75
CA PHE A 274 11.42 -3.06 12.49
C PHE A 274 12.64 -3.57 13.25
N TRP A 275 12.40 -4.19 14.40
CA TRP A 275 13.42 -4.68 15.31
C TRP A 275 13.31 -6.19 15.43
N GLY A 276 14.32 -6.88 14.94
CA GLY A 276 14.53 -8.31 15.06
C GLY A 276 15.34 -8.62 16.30
N LEU A 277 14.78 -9.45 17.18
CA LEU A 277 15.41 -9.99 18.37
C LEU A 277 15.63 -11.50 18.22
N PRO A 278 16.77 -12.03 18.68
CA PRO A 278 17.01 -13.45 18.71
C PRO A 278 16.08 -14.07 19.76
N ASN A 279 15.38 -15.13 19.40
CA ASN A 279 14.55 -15.89 20.33
C ASN A 279 14.81 -17.40 20.17
N ALA A 280 14.71 -18.14 21.27
CA ALA A 280 14.98 -19.58 21.30
C ALA A 280 14.00 -20.38 20.43
N GLN A 281 12.77 -19.88 20.23
CA GLN A 281 11.76 -20.51 19.37
C GLN A 281 11.80 -20.04 17.91
N GLY A 282 12.70 -19.12 17.54
CA GLY A 282 12.78 -18.57 16.18
C GLY A 282 13.08 -17.08 16.16
N ASP A 283 13.13 -16.51 14.97
CA ASP A 283 13.40 -15.08 14.81
C ASP A 283 12.15 -14.28 15.18
N HIS A 284 12.27 -13.28 16.05
CA HIS A 284 11.12 -12.46 16.46
C HIS A 284 11.31 -11.02 15.99
N TRP A 285 10.39 -10.54 15.15
CA TRP A 285 10.39 -9.16 14.67
C TRP A 285 9.25 -8.39 15.32
N VAL A 286 9.52 -7.14 15.66
CA VAL A 286 8.54 -6.23 16.25
C VAL A 286 8.64 -4.84 15.62
N LEU A 287 7.49 -4.18 15.50
CA LEU A 287 7.43 -2.75 15.23
C LEU A 287 7.31 -2.01 16.57
N PRO A 288 8.23 -1.11 16.93
CA PRO A 288 8.10 -0.37 18.17
C PRO A 288 6.83 0.49 18.19
N PRO A 289 6.11 0.58 19.32
CA PRO A 289 4.79 1.23 19.39
C PRO A 289 4.83 2.75 19.16
N TRP A 290 6.01 3.37 19.23
CA TRP A 290 6.21 4.78 18.91
C TRP A 290 6.46 5.05 17.42
N THR A 291 6.46 4.01 16.57
CA THR A 291 6.72 4.17 15.13
C THR A 291 5.44 4.67 14.44
N SER A 292 5.52 5.82 13.78
CA SER A 292 4.44 6.30 12.92
C SER A 292 4.47 5.56 11.59
N THR A 293 3.32 5.00 11.19
CA THR A 293 3.10 4.35 9.90
C THR A 293 2.19 5.18 9.00
N ALA A 294 1.98 6.46 9.33
CA ALA A 294 1.13 7.36 8.56
C ALA A 294 1.84 7.85 7.29
N ALA A 295 1.82 7.03 6.24
CA ALA A 295 2.30 7.41 4.92
C ALA A 295 1.31 8.35 4.21
N ASP A 296 1.82 9.31 3.43
CA ASP A 296 1.01 10.16 2.57
C ASP A 296 0.54 9.35 1.35
N ILE A 297 -0.66 8.80 1.45
CA ILE A 297 -1.24 7.95 0.41
C ILE A 297 -1.48 8.71 -0.89
N GLY A 298 -1.75 10.02 -0.83
CA GLY A 298 -1.87 10.84 -2.03
C GLY A 298 -0.56 10.85 -2.82
N ALA A 299 0.56 11.07 -2.12
CA ALA A 299 1.88 11.06 -2.73
C ALA A 299 2.28 9.67 -3.26
N VAL A 300 1.88 8.58 -2.59
CA VAL A 300 2.10 7.20 -3.06
C VAL A 300 1.31 6.93 -4.35
N VAL A 301 0.04 7.35 -4.40
CA VAL A 301 -0.79 7.21 -5.60
C VAL A 301 -0.24 8.04 -6.76
N ASP A 302 0.22 9.28 -6.51
CA ASP A 302 0.85 10.11 -7.55
C ASP A 302 2.13 9.49 -8.11
N GLU A 303 2.95 8.88 -7.26
CA GLU A 303 4.13 8.14 -7.70
C GLU A 303 3.74 6.92 -8.54
N LEU A 304 2.73 6.17 -8.12
CA LEU A 304 2.23 5.02 -8.85
C LEU A 304 1.70 5.43 -10.23
N ASP A 305 0.92 6.51 -10.31
CA ASP A 305 0.42 7.09 -11.57
C ASP A 305 1.58 7.48 -12.49
N GLY A 306 2.66 8.06 -11.94
CA GLY A 306 3.88 8.38 -12.68
C GLY A 306 4.64 7.17 -13.25
N ARG A 307 4.43 5.97 -12.68
CA ARG A 307 5.07 4.70 -13.10
C ARG A 307 4.21 3.82 -14.00
N GLY A 308 3.11 4.35 -14.52
CA GLY A 308 2.17 3.59 -15.34
C GLY A 308 0.89 3.18 -14.59
N GLY A 309 0.69 3.66 -13.37
CA GLY A 309 -0.54 3.50 -12.60
C GLY A 309 -0.74 2.09 -12.04
N MET A 310 -2.00 1.74 -11.78
CA MET A 310 -2.40 0.48 -11.16
C MET A 310 -2.02 -0.77 -11.98
N THR A 311 -1.80 -0.65 -13.28
CA THR A 311 -1.32 -1.77 -14.11
C THR A 311 0.10 -2.18 -13.74
N ALA A 312 0.95 -1.24 -13.33
CA ALA A 312 2.29 -1.55 -12.82
C ALA A 312 2.22 -2.33 -11.50
N LEU A 313 1.26 -1.98 -10.64
CA LEU A 313 1.03 -2.70 -9.38
C LEU A 313 0.56 -4.13 -9.60
N VAL A 314 -0.35 -4.34 -10.57
CA VAL A 314 -0.80 -5.68 -10.94
C VAL A 314 0.31 -6.49 -11.63
N ALA A 315 1.11 -5.86 -12.48
CA ALA A 315 2.25 -6.51 -13.12
C ALA A 315 3.34 -6.91 -12.11
N ALA A 316 3.50 -6.16 -11.02
CA ALA A 316 4.42 -6.51 -9.94
C ALA A 316 3.90 -7.64 -9.03
N ALA A 317 2.61 -7.97 -9.11
CA ALA A 317 1.97 -9.02 -8.33
C ALA A 317 1.79 -10.34 -9.10
N ALA A 318 2.02 -10.34 -10.42
CA ALA A 318 1.90 -11.48 -11.32
C ALA A 318 3.25 -12.17 -11.55
#